data_AF-A0A522JR52-F1
#
_entry.id   AF-A0A522JR52-F1
#
_cell.length_a   1.000
_cell.length_b   1.000
_cell.length_c   1.000
_cell.angle_alpha   90.00
_cell.angle_beta   90.00
_cell.angle_gamma   90.00
#
_symmetry.space_group_name_H-M   'P 1'
#
loop_
_entity.id
_entity.type
_entity.pdbx_description
1 polymer ?
#
loop_
_entity_poly.entity_id
_entity_poly.type
_entity_poly.pdbx_seq_one_letter_code
_entity_poly.pdbx_strand_id
1 'polypeptide(L)'
;MFGDYAGTAAAGVLIQHGGNDHPTGLADLQGRRFVVSSETGESGKLNEEQVKALTGGDTITARRMRQDFYQFQPTHQLILQTNHKPRVTGTDDGIWRRIRLIPFTVKFTGNRKDVTLPERLNAELSGILTWAVMGWHWYRAEGFKATPAAVTAATDEYRESSDAIGAFLADCCTVDKALSAKAGDRKS
;
A
#
# COMPACT_ATOMS: atom_id res chain seq x y z
N MET A 1 11.87 -11.76 -15.17
CA MET A 1 10.92 -11.00 -16.01
C MET A 1 11.24 -9.50 -16.09
N PHE A 2 11.46 -8.79 -14.96
CA PHE A 2 11.61 -7.33 -14.98
C PHE A 2 13.03 -6.79 -14.67
N GLY A 3 14.01 -7.64 -14.41
CA GLY A 3 15.39 -7.22 -14.13
C GLY A 3 15.46 -6.10 -13.10
N ASP A 4 16.26 -5.07 -13.38
CA ASP A 4 16.49 -3.92 -12.48
C ASP A 4 15.29 -2.95 -12.40
N TYR A 5 14.25 -3.14 -13.22
CA TYR A 5 13.01 -2.34 -13.15
C TYR A 5 12.11 -2.77 -12.00
N ALA A 6 12.32 -3.96 -11.43
CA ALA A 6 11.55 -4.43 -10.29
C ALA A 6 12.46 -4.74 -9.09
N GLY A 7 11.89 -4.73 -7.89
CA GLY A 7 12.47 -5.47 -6.79
C GLY A 7 11.72 -5.29 -5.49
N THR A 8 12.43 -5.44 -4.39
CA THR A 8 11.84 -5.50 -3.06
C THR A 8 12.29 -4.33 -2.20
N ALA A 9 11.41 -3.89 -1.32
CA ALA A 9 11.73 -2.97 -0.24
C ALA A 9 11.56 -3.68 1.11
N ALA A 10 12.34 -3.27 2.10
CA ALA A 10 12.13 -3.72 3.47
C ALA A 10 10.79 -3.21 4.00
N ALA A 11 10.11 -4.00 4.83
CA ALA A 11 8.82 -3.62 5.43
C ALA A 11 8.86 -2.25 6.13
N GLY A 12 9.99 -1.93 6.77
CA GLY A 12 10.23 -0.65 7.44
C GLY A 12 10.19 0.59 6.54
N VAL A 13 10.17 0.43 5.20
CA VAL A 13 9.96 1.56 4.28
C VAL A 13 8.50 2.03 4.27
N LEU A 14 7.54 1.15 4.61
CA LEU A 14 6.12 1.46 4.60
C LEU A 14 5.48 1.33 5.99
N ILE A 15 6.09 0.55 6.87
CA ILE A 15 5.59 0.25 8.22
C ILE A 15 6.51 0.91 9.25
N GLN A 16 5.93 1.68 10.16
CA GLN A 16 6.65 2.25 11.30
C GLN A 16 7.09 1.11 12.23
N HIS A 17 8.40 0.97 12.41
CA HIS A 17 8.99 0.17 13.48
C HIS A 17 9.60 1.13 14.51
N GLY A 18 9.62 0.74 15.79
CA GLY A 18 10.16 1.57 16.88
C GLY A 18 11.68 1.80 16.86
N GLY A 19 12.34 1.65 15.72
CA GLY A 19 13.79 1.83 15.52
C GLY A 19 14.09 2.69 14.29
N ASN A 20 15.32 3.19 14.20
CA ASN A 20 15.78 4.15 13.19
C ASN A 20 15.39 3.74 11.75
N ASP A 21 14.52 4.53 11.12
CA ASP A 21 14.24 4.47 9.69
C ASP A 21 15.53 4.79 8.93
N HIS A 22 16.20 3.75 8.40
CA HIS A 22 17.46 3.95 7.70
C HIS A 22 17.21 4.43 6.26
N PRO A 23 17.76 5.60 5.86
CA PRO A 23 17.60 6.16 4.51
C PRO A 23 18.14 5.24 3.39
N THR A 24 18.89 4.21 3.76
CA THR A 24 19.41 3.19 2.84
C THR A 24 18.31 2.44 2.11
N GLY A 25 17.19 2.13 2.78
CA GLY A 25 16.07 1.43 2.15
C GLY A 25 15.38 2.27 1.06
N LEU A 26 15.44 3.59 1.19
CA LEU A 26 14.91 4.52 0.18
C LEU A 26 15.81 4.60 -1.06
N ALA A 27 17.12 4.50 -0.87
CA ALA A 27 18.10 4.55 -1.96
C ALA A 27 17.95 3.37 -2.94
N ASP A 28 17.45 2.23 -2.43
CA ASP A 28 17.17 1.05 -3.25
C ASP A 28 15.94 1.23 -4.14
N LEU A 29 15.10 2.21 -3.87
CA LEU A 29 13.97 2.52 -4.74
C LEU A 29 14.53 3.06 -6.05
N GLN A 30 15.28 4.17 -6.04
CA GLN A 30 15.73 4.91 -7.22
C GLN A 30 15.90 4.09 -8.51
N GLY A 31 15.12 4.44 -9.54
CA GLY A 31 15.21 3.88 -10.89
C GLY A 31 14.38 2.62 -11.11
N ARG A 32 13.89 1.96 -10.05
CA ARG A 32 12.90 0.89 -10.20
C ARG A 32 11.55 1.48 -10.67
N ARG A 33 10.66 0.62 -11.15
CA ARG A 33 9.29 0.95 -11.55
C ARG A 33 8.27 0.15 -10.76
N PHE A 34 8.65 -1.01 -10.24
CA PHE A 34 7.79 -1.90 -9.49
C PHE A 34 8.50 -2.37 -8.22
N VAL A 35 7.94 -2.04 -7.06
CA VAL A 35 8.56 -2.37 -5.77
C VAL A 35 7.56 -3.08 -4.88
N VAL A 36 7.90 -4.29 -4.46
CA VAL A 36 7.09 -5.09 -3.54
C VAL A 36 7.72 -5.07 -2.16
N SER A 37 6.93 -4.69 -1.17
CA SER A 37 7.26 -4.85 0.24
C SER A 37 6.39 -5.96 0.80
N SER A 38 6.99 -6.90 1.50
CA SER A 38 6.26 -7.97 2.19
C SER A 38 6.39 -7.76 3.69
N GLU A 39 5.26 -7.69 4.39
CA GLU A 39 5.24 -7.59 5.84
C GLU A 39 5.42 -8.99 6.46
N THR A 40 6.34 -9.11 7.42
CA THR A 40 6.59 -10.34 8.19
C THR A 40 6.32 -10.06 9.66
N GLY A 41 5.07 -10.19 10.12
CA GLY A 41 4.71 -9.97 11.52
C GLY A 41 3.26 -9.56 11.77
N GLU A 42 2.95 -9.23 13.03
CA GLU A 42 1.68 -8.62 13.45
C GLU A 42 1.49 -7.24 12.81
N SER A 43 0.23 -6.78 12.74
CA SER A 43 -0.16 -5.52 12.09
C SER A 43 0.62 -4.31 12.64
N GLY A 44 1.58 -3.80 11.87
CA GLY A 44 2.28 -2.57 12.19
C GLY A 44 1.44 -1.31 11.89
N LYS A 45 1.95 -0.14 12.27
CA LYS A 45 1.35 1.15 11.88
C LYS A 45 1.94 1.60 10.54
N LEU A 46 1.11 2.08 9.62
CA LEU A 46 1.57 2.61 8.34
C LEU A 46 2.38 3.91 8.57
N ASN A 47 3.54 4.03 7.93
CA ASN A 47 4.30 5.28 7.90
C ASN A 47 3.66 6.25 6.90
N GLU A 48 2.61 6.94 7.33
CA GLU A 48 1.81 7.82 6.47
C GLU A 48 2.63 8.95 5.83
N GLU A 49 3.60 9.51 6.55
CA GLU A 49 4.50 10.55 6.03
C GLU A 49 5.35 10.00 4.89
N GLN A 50 5.96 8.83 5.10
CA GLN A 50 6.78 8.17 4.09
C GLN A 50 5.94 7.74 2.88
N VAL A 51 4.74 7.18 3.10
CA VAL A 51 3.82 6.85 1.98
C VAL A 51 3.44 8.11 1.21
N LYS A 52 3.10 9.21 1.89
CA LYS A 52 2.76 10.49 1.24
C LYS A 52 3.93 11.02 0.43
N ALA A 53 5.17 10.95 0.93
CA ALA A 53 6.38 11.37 0.22
C ALA A 53 6.68 10.48 -1.00
N LEU A 54 6.63 9.15 -0.82
CA LEU A 54 6.96 8.19 -1.87
C LEU A 54 5.92 8.12 -3.00
N THR A 55 4.71 8.62 -2.78
CA THR A 55 3.62 8.66 -3.76
C THR A 55 3.21 10.07 -4.16
N GLY A 56 3.72 11.10 -3.50
CA GLY A 56 3.29 12.49 -3.62
C GLY A 56 3.95 13.28 -4.75
N GLY A 57 4.97 12.71 -5.39
CA GLY A 57 5.75 13.38 -6.45
C GLY A 57 6.83 14.33 -5.93
N ASP A 58 7.00 14.42 -4.61
CA ASP A 58 8.07 15.20 -3.99
C ASP A 58 9.42 14.48 -4.11
N THR A 59 10.49 15.26 -4.15
CA THR A 59 11.86 14.73 -4.20
C THR A 59 12.19 13.91 -2.95
N ILE A 60 12.67 12.68 -3.16
CA ILE A 60 13.11 11.79 -2.09
C ILE A 60 14.60 12.03 -1.84
N THR A 61 14.97 12.27 -0.59
CA THR A 61 16.38 12.31 -0.16
C THR A 61 16.77 10.96 0.44
N ALA A 62 17.83 10.35 -0.08
CA ALA A 62 18.32 9.07 0.38
C ALA A 62 19.85 9.01 0.35
N ARG A 63 20.43 7.97 0.95
CA ARG A 63 21.86 7.68 0.84
C ARG A 63 22.10 6.18 0.83
N ARG A 64 23.13 5.73 0.12
CA ARG A 64 23.63 4.36 0.29
C ARG A 64 24.52 4.28 1.53
N MET A 65 24.80 3.05 1.97
CA MET A 65 25.67 2.81 3.12
C MET A 65 27.05 3.46 2.88
N ARG A 66 27.48 4.34 3.80
CA ARG A 66 28.76 5.08 3.72
C ARG A 66 28.92 5.96 2.47
N GLN A 67 27.82 6.45 1.91
CA GLN A 67 27.84 7.42 0.80
C GLN A 67 27.12 8.72 1.21
N ASP A 68 27.35 9.76 0.41
CA ASP A 68 26.68 11.05 0.57
C ASP A 68 25.20 10.97 0.21
N PHE A 69 24.44 11.94 0.73
CA PHE A 69 23.04 12.08 0.38
C PHE A 69 22.88 12.52 -1.07
N TYR A 70 21.84 11.99 -1.70
CA TYR A 70 21.40 12.40 -3.01
C TYR A 70 19.88 12.45 -3.08
N GLN A 71 19.39 13.04 -4.15
CA GLN A 71 17.98 13.30 -4.36
C GLN A 71 17.49 12.67 -5.67
N PHE A 72 16.28 12.13 -5.66
CA PHE A 72 15.64 11.59 -6.86
C PHE A 72 14.12 11.72 -6.80
N GLN A 73 13.48 11.73 -7.97
CA GLN A 73 12.01 11.74 -8.07
C GLN A 73 11.44 10.34 -7.87
N PRO A 74 10.26 10.18 -7.25
CA PRO A 74 9.60 8.89 -7.14
C PRO A 74 9.31 8.30 -8.54
N THR A 75 9.86 7.11 -8.84
CA THR A 75 9.65 6.41 -10.12
C THR A 75 8.82 5.12 -10.00
N HIS A 76 8.45 4.75 -8.78
CA HIS A 76 7.97 3.42 -8.39
C HIS A 76 6.46 3.36 -8.23
N GLN A 77 5.88 2.23 -8.64
CA GLN A 77 4.66 1.73 -8.04
C GLN A 77 5.04 0.85 -6.84
N LEU A 78 4.51 1.19 -5.66
CA LEU A 78 4.67 0.41 -4.43
C LEU A 78 3.52 -0.57 -4.29
N ILE A 79 3.84 -1.80 -3.89
CA ILE A 79 2.88 -2.83 -3.50
C ILE A 79 3.28 -3.35 -2.12
N LEU A 80 2.36 -3.26 -1.17
CA LEU A 80 2.49 -3.91 0.13
C LEU A 80 1.70 -5.21 0.10
N GLN A 81 2.39 -6.34 0.16
CA GLN A 81 1.78 -7.65 0.36
C GLN A 81 1.72 -7.94 1.87
N THR A 82 0.52 -8.11 2.40
CA THR A 82 0.31 -8.39 3.82
C THR A 82 -0.91 -9.27 4.06
N ASN A 83 -0.88 -10.05 5.14
CA ASN A 83 -2.02 -10.81 5.65
C ASN A 83 -2.84 -10.00 6.67
N HIS A 84 -2.26 -8.94 7.23
CA HIS A 84 -2.87 -8.09 8.24
C HIS A 84 -2.81 -6.65 7.76
N LYS A 85 -3.96 -5.98 7.71
CA LYS A 85 -4.02 -4.58 7.28
C LYS A 85 -3.24 -3.73 8.30
N PRO A 86 -2.26 -2.90 7.90
CA PRO A 86 -1.55 -2.05 8.84
C PRO A 86 -2.52 -1.03 9.45
N ARG A 87 -2.21 -0.48 10.62
CA ARG A 87 -3.06 0.57 11.18
C ARG A 87 -2.78 1.90 10.48
N VAL A 88 -3.83 2.56 9.99
CA VAL A 88 -3.77 3.93 9.48
C VAL A 88 -4.43 4.84 10.51
N THR A 89 -3.76 5.93 10.89
CA THR A 89 -4.27 6.90 11.87
C THR A 89 -4.91 8.12 11.22
N GLY A 90 -4.45 8.50 10.04
CA GLY A 90 -5.04 9.57 9.25
C GLY A 90 -6.44 9.19 8.78
N THR A 91 -7.42 9.98 9.18
CA THR A 91 -8.79 9.94 8.65
C THR A 91 -8.96 10.83 7.41
N ASP A 92 -7.93 11.64 7.09
CA ASP A 92 -7.91 12.55 5.93
C ASP A 92 -7.89 11.81 4.59
N ASP A 93 -8.47 12.44 3.55
CA ASP A 93 -8.42 11.90 2.18
C ASP A 93 -7.00 11.84 1.61
N GLY A 94 -6.05 12.52 2.24
CA GLY A 94 -4.65 12.60 1.82
C GLY A 94 -3.98 11.23 1.79
N ILE A 95 -4.11 10.42 2.85
CA ILE A 95 -3.58 9.05 2.84
C ILE A 95 -4.48 8.10 2.04
N TRP A 96 -5.80 8.20 2.20
CA TRP A 96 -6.75 7.25 1.60
C TRP A 96 -6.83 7.33 0.07
N ARG A 97 -6.55 8.49 -0.53
CA ARG A 97 -6.45 8.60 -2.00
C ARG A 97 -5.26 7.81 -2.58
N ARG A 98 -4.26 7.48 -1.77
CA ARG A 98 -3.02 6.77 -2.14
C ARG A 98 -3.06 5.27 -1.87
N ILE A 99 -4.04 4.80 -1.10
CA ILE A 99 -4.20 3.40 -0.74
C ILE A 99 -5.29 2.77 -1.62
N ARG A 100 -5.01 1.57 -2.13
CA ARG A 100 -6.00 0.69 -2.78
C ARG A 100 -5.81 -0.70 -2.21
N LEU A 101 -6.80 -1.21 -1.48
CA LEU A 101 -6.78 -2.56 -0.96
C LEU A 101 -7.31 -3.52 -2.03
N ILE A 102 -6.44 -4.41 -2.53
CA ILE A 102 -6.82 -5.47 -3.47
C ILE A 102 -6.99 -6.77 -2.67
N PRO A 103 -8.22 -7.22 -2.41
CA PRO A 103 -8.46 -8.41 -1.59
C PRO A 103 -8.24 -9.70 -2.38
N PHE A 104 -7.35 -10.56 -1.90
CA PHE A 104 -7.16 -11.92 -2.43
C PHE A 104 -8.04 -12.89 -1.62
N THR A 105 -9.32 -13.00 -2.00
CA THR A 105 -10.35 -13.72 -1.21
C THR A 105 -10.40 -15.23 -1.46
N VAL A 106 -9.73 -15.72 -2.51
CA VAL A 106 -9.75 -17.14 -2.90
C VAL A 106 -8.61 -17.90 -2.22
N LYS A 107 -8.94 -19.01 -1.55
CA LYS A 107 -7.96 -19.92 -0.93
C LYS A 107 -7.79 -21.19 -1.76
N PHE A 108 -6.54 -21.57 -2.03
CA PHE A 108 -6.18 -22.77 -2.77
C PHE A 108 -5.59 -23.82 -1.83
N THR A 109 -6.45 -24.65 -1.23
CA THR A 109 -6.07 -25.70 -0.26
C THR A 109 -6.50 -27.10 -0.74
N GLY A 110 -5.86 -28.15 -0.19
CA GLY A 110 -6.15 -29.55 -0.52
C GLY A 110 -6.03 -29.82 -2.02
N ASN A 111 -7.08 -30.40 -2.61
CA ASN A 111 -7.13 -30.75 -4.03
C ASN A 111 -7.13 -29.55 -4.99
N ARG A 112 -7.29 -28.31 -4.48
CA ARG A 112 -7.18 -27.09 -5.29
C ARG A 112 -5.77 -26.51 -5.32
N LYS A 113 -4.84 -27.07 -4.54
CA LYS A 113 -3.45 -26.60 -4.51
C LYS A 113 -2.71 -27.16 -5.73
N ASP A 114 -2.44 -26.29 -6.69
CA ASP A 114 -1.58 -26.63 -7.83
C ASP A 114 -0.11 -26.34 -7.46
N VAL A 115 0.66 -27.40 -7.17
CA VAL A 115 2.10 -27.29 -6.86
C VAL A 115 2.94 -27.01 -8.10
N THR A 116 2.38 -27.23 -9.29
CA THR A 116 3.05 -26.99 -10.60
C THR A 116 2.81 -25.59 -11.14
N LEU A 117 2.05 -24.77 -10.41
CA LEU A 117 1.69 -23.42 -10.82
C LEU A 117 2.92 -22.54 -11.12
N PRO A 118 4.01 -22.55 -10.33
CA PRO A 118 5.20 -21.77 -10.66
C PRO A 118 5.82 -22.17 -12.01
N GLU A 119 5.93 -23.46 -12.31
CA GLU A 119 6.47 -23.96 -13.57
C GLU A 119 5.58 -23.57 -14.75
N ARG A 120 4.26 -23.69 -14.59
CA ARG A 120 3.28 -23.29 -15.60
C ARG A 120 3.32 -21.78 -15.88
N LEU A 121 3.38 -20.95 -14.83
CA LEU A 121 3.52 -19.50 -14.98
C LEU A 121 4.85 -19.12 -15.64
N ASN A 122 5.93 -19.84 -15.35
CA ASN A 122 7.22 -19.64 -16.02
C ASN A 122 7.16 -20.00 -17.51
N ALA A 123 6.49 -21.10 -17.87
CA ALA A 123 6.29 -21.49 -19.27
C ALA A 123 5.45 -20.46 -20.05
N GLU A 124 4.49 -19.80 -19.38
CA GLU A 124 3.57 -18.81 -19.95
C GLU A 124 4.07 -17.35 -19.86
N LEU A 125 5.33 -17.10 -19.49
CA LEU A 125 5.85 -15.74 -19.29
C LEU A 125 5.68 -14.84 -20.51
N SER A 126 5.83 -15.38 -21.73
CA SER A 126 5.60 -14.63 -22.97
C SER A 126 4.14 -14.21 -23.13
N GLY A 127 3.18 -15.08 -22.78
CA GLY A 127 1.76 -14.79 -22.75
C GLY A 127 1.41 -13.72 -21.72
N ILE A 128 1.94 -13.83 -20.50
CA ILE A 128 1.75 -12.85 -19.43
C ILE A 128 2.30 -11.48 -19.84
N LEU A 129 3.49 -11.45 -20.45
CA LEU A 129 4.09 -10.20 -20.95
C LEU A 129 3.22 -9.59 -22.06
N THR A 130 2.75 -10.41 -22.99
CA THR A 130 1.87 -9.97 -24.08
C THR A 130 0.59 -9.36 -23.52
N TRP A 131 -0.03 -10.01 -22.53
CA TRP A 131 -1.21 -9.51 -21.85
C TRP A 131 -0.94 -8.17 -21.14
N ALA A 132 0.20 -8.03 -20.46
CA ALA A 132 0.59 -6.77 -19.83
C ALA A 132 0.78 -5.62 -20.84
N VAL A 133 1.37 -5.91 -22.02
CA VAL A 133 1.53 -4.94 -23.11
C VAL A 133 0.17 -4.54 -23.70
N MET A 134 -0.75 -5.49 -23.89
CA MET A 134 -2.13 -5.19 -24.28
C MET A 134 -2.82 -4.29 -23.25
N GLY A 135 -2.64 -4.59 -21.96
CA GLY A 135 -3.11 -3.75 -20.85
C GLY A 135 -2.60 -2.31 -20.94
N TRP A 136 -1.34 -2.12 -21.30
CA TRP A 136 -0.78 -0.78 -21.55
C TRP A 136 -1.46 -0.06 -22.72
N HIS A 137 -1.76 -0.75 -23.82
CA HIS A 137 -2.49 -0.15 -24.93
C HIS A 137 -3.91 0.28 -24.53
N TRP A 138 -4.63 -0.55 -23.79
CA TRP A 138 -5.95 -0.20 -23.24
C TRP A 138 -5.85 1.02 -22.31
N TYR A 139 -4.89 1.02 -21.39
CA TYR A 139 -4.67 2.14 -20.48
C TYR A 139 -4.33 3.44 -21.21
N ARG A 140 -3.50 3.40 -22.26
CA ARG A 140 -3.19 4.61 -23.05
C ARG A 140 -4.40 5.15 -23.80
N ALA A 141 -5.26 4.27 -24.29
CA ALA A 141 -6.42 4.67 -25.09
C ALA A 141 -7.55 5.22 -24.22
N GLU A 142 -7.80 4.60 -23.06
CA GLU A 142 -9.00 4.85 -22.25
C GLU A 142 -8.68 5.44 -20.86
N GLY A 143 -7.39 5.53 -20.49
CA GLY A 143 -6.96 5.91 -19.15
C GLY A 143 -7.18 4.81 -18.11
N PHE A 144 -6.99 5.15 -16.83
CA PHE A 144 -7.44 4.28 -15.75
C PHE A 144 -8.97 4.37 -15.67
N LYS A 145 -9.68 3.28 -15.99
CA LYS A 145 -11.11 3.18 -15.71
C LYS A 145 -11.34 3.32 -14.20
N ALA A 146 -12.58 3.60 -13.82
CA ALA A 146 -12.97 3.66 -12.42
C ALA A 146 -12.46 2.44 -11.64
N THR A 147 -12.00 2.67 -10.40
CA THR A 147 -11.55 1.61 -9.49
C THR A 147 -12.64 0.53 -9.40
N PRO A 148 -12.32 -0.77 -9.57
CA PRO A 148 -13.30 -1.84 -9.45
C PRO A 148 -14.05 -1.80 -8.12
N ALA A 149 -15.36 -2.06 -8.15
CA ALA A 149 -16.22 -1.96 -6.96
C ALA A 149 -15.71 -2.80 -5.77
N ALA A 150 -15.14 -3.98 -6.02
CA ALA A 150 -14.57 -4.82 -4.98
C ALA A 150 -13.34 -4.19 -4.29
N VAL A 151 -12.52 -3.44 -5.03
CA VAL A 151 -11.36 -2.71 -4.49
C VAL A 151 -11.82 -1.47 -3.73
N THR A 152 -12.81 -0.74 -4.27
CA THR A 152 -13.41 0.41 -3.61
C THR A 152 -14.02 0.00 -2.27
N ALA A 153 -14.93 -0.97 -2.26
CA ALA A 153 -15.58 -1.46 -1.05
C ALA A 153 -14.58 -1.97 0.00
N ALA A 154 -13.58 -2.75 -0.40
CA ALA A 154 -12.54 -3.23 0.52
C ALA A 154 -11.69 -2.10 1.10
N THR A 155 -11.40 -1.06 0.31
CA THR A 155 -10.65 0.12 0.76
C THR A 155 -11.48 0.96 1.73
N ASP A 156 -12.78 1.14 1.45
CA ASP A 156 -13.70 1.90 2.31
C ASP A 156 -13.92 1.20 3.66
N GLU A 157 -14.15 -0.12 3.67
CA GLU A 157 -14.25 -0.92 4.90
C GLU A 157 -12.96 -0.83 5.74
N TYR A 158 -11.81 -0.82 5.08
CA TYR A 158 -10.52 -0.64 5.75
C TYR A 158 -10.38 0.77 6.33
N ARG A 159 -10.89 1.81 5.66
CA ARG A 159 -10.94 3.17 6.17
C ARG A 159 -11.84 3.28 7.40
N GLU A 160 -13.04 2.74 7.34
CA GLU A 160 -14.02 2.78 8.43
C GLU A 160 -13.49 2.05 9.68
N SER A 161 -12.92 0.85 9.50
CA SER A 161 -12.34 0.08 10.61
C SER A 161 -11.07 0.73 11.22
N SER A 162 -10.43 1.65 10.50
CA SER A 162 -9.30 2.42 11.02
C SER A 162 -9.74 3.66 11.80
N ASP A 163 -10.99 4.11 11.64
CA ASP A 163 -11.57 5.25 12.34
C ASP A 163 -12.18 4.83 13.69
N ALA A 164 -11.34 4.78 14.72
CA ALA A 164 -11.77 4.44 16.08
C ALA A 164 -12.84 5.40 16.65
N ILE A 165 -12.88 6.65 16.18
CA ILE A 165 -13.89 7.63 16.63
C ILE A 165 -15.20 7.40 15.87
N GLY A 166 -15.12 7.18 14.55
CA GLY A 166 -16.28 6.80 13.73
C GLY A 166 -16.97 5.54 14.24
N ALA A 167 -16.20 4.49 14.58
CA ALA A 167 -16.74 3.26 15.17
C ALA A 167 -17.46 3.52 16.50
N PHE A 168 -16.88 4.31 17.40
CA PHE A 168 -17.53 4.68 18.65
C PHE A 168 -18.81 5.50 18.41
N LEU A 169 -18.79 6.46 17.48
CA LEU A 169 -19.97 7.26 17.16
C LEU A 169 -21.09 6.41 16.56
N ALA A 170 -20.78 5.43 15.72
CA ALA A 170 -21.78 4.54 15.14
C ALA A 170 -22.38 3.59 16.18
N ASP A 171 -21.55 3.01 17.04
CA ASP A 171 -21.98 1.97 17.99
C ASP A 171 -22.59 2.55 19.27
N CYS A 172 -22.10 3.71 19.72
CA CYS A 172 -22.41 4.26 21.03
C CYS A 172 -23.14 5.62 20.97
N CYS A 173 -23.37 6.20 19.80
CA CYS A 173 -24.02 7.51 19.68
C CYS A 173 -25.15 7.52 18.65
N THR A 174 -26.22 8.27 18.95
CA THR A 174 -27.19 8.69 17.94
C THR A 174 -26.67 9.98 17.32
N VAL A 175 -26.45 9.98 16.00
CA VAL A 175 -25.90 11.13 15.28
C VAL A 175 -27.03 11.88 14.58
N ASP A 176 -27.30 13.12 14.99
CA ASP A 176 -28.26 14.03 14.35
C ASP A 176 -27.71 15.47 14.43
N LYS A 177 -28.04 16.31 13.44
CA LYS A 177 -27.58 17.72 13.39
C LYS A 177 -28.06 18.56 14.58
N ALA A 178 -29.14 18.15 15.26
CA ALA A 178 -29.67 18.80 16.44
C ALA A 178 -29.04 18.33 17.76
N LEU A 179 -28.19 17.29 17.74
CA LEU A 179 -27.57 16.72 18.94
C LEU A 179 -26.16 17.28 19.14
N SER A 180 -25.82 17.60 20.40
CA SER A 180 -24.48 18.01 20.79
C SER A 180 -24.12 17.44 22.17
N ALA A 181 -22.84 17.19 22.40
CA ALA A 181 -22.31 16.73 23.68
C ALA A 181 -21.14 17.62 24.12
N LYS A 182 -20.98 17.82 25.43
CA LYS A 182 -19.85 18.57 25.99
C LYS A 182 -18.58 17.72 25.94
N ALA A 183 -17.48 18.29 25.48
CA ALA A 183 -16.17 17.65 25.59
C ALA A 183 -15.81 17.49 27.08
N GLY A 184 -15.43 16.28 27.49
CA GLY A 184 -15.02 16.01 28.87
C GLY A 184 -13.66 16.65 29.18
N ASP A 185 -13.56 17.30 30.34
CA ASP A 185 -12.32 17.95 30.79
C ASP A 185 -11.20 16.91 30.96
N ARG A 186 -10.12 17.07 30.18
CA ARG A 186 -8.87 16.34 30.38
C ARG A 186 -8.22 16.85 31.67
N LYS A 187 -8.25 16.04 32.74
CA LYS A 187 -7.33 16.26 33.87
C LYS A 187 -5.92 15.89 33.41
N SER A 188 -5.06 16.91 33.41
CA SER A 188 -3.61 16.84 33.18
C SER A 188 -2.91 15.90 34.16
#